data_AF-A0AAV8VCF0-F1
#
_entry.id   AF-A0AAV8VCF0-F1
#
_cell.length_a   1.000
_cell.length_b   1.000
_cell.length_c   1.000
_cell.angle_alpha   90.00
_cell.angle_beta   90.00
_cell.angle_gamma   90.00
#
_symmetry.space_group_name_H-M   'P 1'
#
loop_
_entity.id
_entity.type
_entity.pdbx_description
1 polymer ?
#
loop_
_entity_poly.entity_id
_entity_poly.type
_entity_poly.pdbx_seq_one_letter_code
_entity_poly.pdbx_strand_id
1 'polypeptide(L)'
;MNILVAEFKRLGCTIIYANFNKIVVCSKRKSVEDALANIEFVVSSIKNKELFHSLEITYRQCWEQLIWLDIANFGGIQGKLPENMQLDSQNEEVDDEDSDNNDEYVMSQRIKSTFNLKNEVCQTLEVVIRF
;
A
#
# COMPACT_ATOMS: atom_id res chain seq x y z
N MET A 1 -12.55 -4.83 -4.29
CA MET A 1 -11.64 -3.92 -3.55
C MET A 1 -12.03 -3.71 -2.08
N ASN A 2 -13.26 -3.24 -1.78
CA ASN A 2 -13.67 -2.86 -0.41
C ASN A 2 -13.43 -3.93 0.68
N ILE A 3 -13.69 -5.21 0.39
CA ILE A 3 -13.50 -6.30 1.36
C ILE A 3 -12.01 -6.52 1.67
N LEU A 4 -11.14 -6.42 0.66
CA LEU A 4 -9.70 -6.55 0.82
C LEU A 4 -9.14 -5.42 1.70
N VAL A 5 -9.52 -4.18 1.40
CA VAL A 5 -9.19 -2.99 2.20
C VAL A 5 -9.63 -3.15 3.67
N ALA A 6 -10.81 -3.71 3.90
CA ALA A 6 -11.31 -3.97 5.25
C ALA A 6 -10.45 -5.00 6.01
N GLU A 7 -9.92 -6.02 5.33
CA GLU A 7 -9.03 -7.01 5.96
C GLU A 7 -7.68 -6.43 6.37
N PHE A 8 -7.05 -5.61 5.52
CA PHE A 8 -5.84 -4.88 5.89
C PHE A 8 -6.07 -4.00 7.13
N LYS A 9 -7.19 -3.26 7.17
CA LYS A 9 -7.55 -2.44 8.34
C LYS A 9 -7.79 -3.30 9.59
N ARG A 10 -8.50 -4.43 9.45
CA ARG A 10 -8.78 -5.37 10.54
C ARG A 10 -7.50 -5.95 11.14
N LEU A 11 -6.47 -6.16 10.31
CA LEU A 11 -5.16 -6.66 10.73
C LEU A 11 -4.22 -5.56 11.24
N GLY A 12 -4.71 -4.34 11.40
CA GLY A 12 -4.03 -3.25 12.09
C GLY A 12 -3.35 -2.22 11.19
N CYS A 13 -3.40 -2.40 9.87
CA CYS A 13 -2.79 -1.49 8.91
C CYS A 13 -3.59 -0.19 8.71
N THR A 14 -2.91 0.86 8.28
CA THR A 14 -3.56 2.13 7.86
C THR A 14 -3.48 2.25 6.34
N ILE A 15 -4.64 2.41 5.69
CA ILE A 15 -4.72 2.56 4.23
C ILE A 15 -4.53 4.01 3.87
N ILE A 16 -3.54 4.30 3.03
CA ILE A 16 -3.22 5.63 2.51
C ILE A 16 -3.90 5.83 1.17
N TYR A 17 -3.77 4.84 0.28
CA TYR A 17 -4.38 4.81 -1.04
C TYR A 17 -4.75 3.37 -1.43
N ALA A 18 -5.77 3.22 -2.26
CA ALA A 18 -6.29 1.93 -2.68
C ALA A 18 -7.09 2.05 -3.98
N ASN A 19 -6.69 1.30 -5.01
CA ASN A 19 -7.50 1.03 -6.20
C ASN A 19 -7.44 -0.47 -6.56
N PHE A 20 -8.02 -0.89 -7.68
CA PHE A 20 -8.08 -2.31 -8.03
C PHE A 20 -6.70 -2.99 -8.21
N ASN A 21 -5.67 -2.21 -8.53
CA ASN A 21 -4.35 -2.72 -8.92
C ASN A 21 -3.31 -2.55 -7.82
N LYS A 22 -3.48 -1.62 -6.88
CA LYS A 22 -2.53 -1.36 -5.79
C LYS A 22 -3.16 -0.84 -4.50
N ILE A 23 -2.49 -1.13 -3.39
CA ILE A 23 -2.77 -0.58 -2.05
C ILE A 23 -1.49 0.02 -1.49
N VAL A 24 -1.55 1.27 -1.04
CA VAL A 24 -0.49 1.92 -0.27
C VAL A 24 -0.88 1.87 1.21
N VAL A 25 -0.03 1.25 2.02
CA VAL A 25 -0.36 0.87 3.40
C VAL A 25 0.75 1.24 4.39
N CYS A 26 0.41 1.94 5.47
CA CYS A 26 1.33 2.14 6.61
C CYS A 26 1.19 0.98 7.60
N SER A 27 2.34 0.36 7.90
CA SER A 27 2.49 -0.79 8.82
C SER A 27 2.40 -0.42 10.31
N LYS A 28 2.47 0.88 10.64
CA LYS A 28 2.66 1.42 12.01
C LYS A 28 3.95 0.92 12.70
N ARG A 29 4.92 0.41 11.93
CA ARG A 29 6.25 0.00 12.42
C ARG A 29 7.31 1.00 12.00
N LYS A 30 8.34 1.18 12.83
CA LYS A 30 9.40 2.17 12.63
C LYS A 30 10.57 1.61 11.80
N SER A 31 10.92 0.33 12.00
CA SER A 31 11.96 -0.37 11.22
C SER A 31 11.36 -0.99 9.96
N VAL A 32 12.17 -1.05 8.90
CA VAL A 32 11.79 -1.68 7.62
C VAL A 32 11.53 -3.17 7.82
N GLU A 33 12.34 -3.83 8.63
CA GLU A 33 12.25 -5.26 8.90
C GLU A 33 10.94 -5.62 9.61
N ASP A 34 10.57 -4.89 10.68
CA ASP A 34 9.31 -5.15 11.39
C ASP A 34 8.09 -4.83 10.51
N ALA A 35 8.20 -3.80 9.66
CA ALA A 35 7.16 -3.42 8.74
C ALA A 35 6.91 -4.50 7.70
N LEU A 36 7.97 -5.03 7.08
CA LEU A 36 7.89 -6.12 6.12
C LEU A 36 7.31 -7.37 6.76
N ALA A 37 7.83 -7.79 7.92
CA ALA A 37 7.30 -8.95 8.64
C ALA A 37 5.81 -8.78 8.98
N ASN A 38 5.38 -7.56 9.33
CA ASN A 38 3.97 -7.26 9.57
C ASN A 38 3.13 -7.40 8.30
N ILE A 39 3.55 -6.80 7.18
CA ILE A 39 2.77 -6.88 5.94
C ILE A 39 2.80 -8.31 5.36
N GLU A 40 3.90 -9.04 5.43
CA GLU A 40 3.96 -10.44 5.05
C GLU A 40 2.97 -11.30 5.84
N PHE A 41 2.89 -11.09 7.15
CA PHE A 41 1.88 -11.75 7.99
C PHE A 41 0.45 -11.39 7.56
N VAL A 42 0.20 -10.11 7.28
CA VAL A 42 -1.11 -9.61 6.82
C VAL A 42 -1.50 -10.26 5.50
N VAL A 43 -0.62 -10.22 4.51
CA VAL A 43 -0.83 -10.80 3.17
C VAL A 43 -1.04 -12.30 3.26
N SER A 44 -0.24 -13.01 4.06
CA SER A 44 -0.40 -14.45 4.28
C SER A 44 -1.75 -14.78 4.92
N SER A 45 -2.18 -13.99 5.90
CA SER A 45 -3.49 -14.13 6.56
C SER A 45 -4.65 -13.89 5.60
N ILE A 46 -4.50 -12.97 4.64
CA ILE A 46 -5.48 -12.70 3.59
C ILE A 46 -5.54 -13.86 2.60
N LYS A 47 -4.39 -14.32 2.08
CA LYS A 47 -4.31 -15.44 1.12
C LYS A 47 -4.85 -16.76 1.67
N ASN A 48 -4.84 -16.95 2.99
CA ASN A 48 -5.41 -18.12 3.65
C ASN A 48 -6.96 -18.15 3.65
N LYS A 49 -7.64 -17.06 3.26
CA LYS A 49 -9.10 -17.03 3.12
C LYS A 49 -9.48 -17.43 1.70
N GLU A 50 -10.43 -18.35 1.56
CA GLU A 50 -10.91 -18.83 0.25
C GLU A 50 -11.33 -17.70 -0.70
N LEU A 51 -11.87 -16.60 -0.16
CA LEU A 51 -12.30 -15.43 -0.93
C LEU A 51 -11.17 -14.78 -1.76
N PHE A 52 -9.90 -14.97 -1.37
CA PHE A 52 -8.74 -14.31 -1.97
C PHE A 52 -7.76 -15.28 -2.64
N HIS A 53 -8.19 -16.52 -2.94
CA HIS A 53 -7.30 -17.55 -3.48
C HIS A 53 -6.72 -17.20 -4.85
N SER A 54 -7.47 -16.47 -5.68
CA SER A 54 -7.02 -16.02 -7.00
C SER A 54 -6.20 -14.73 -6.96
N LEU A 55 -5.99 -14.11 -5.80
CA LEU A 55 -5.22 -12.87 -5.73
C LEU A 55 -3.72 -13.16 -5.61
N GLU A 56 -2.97 -12.68 -6.59
CA GLU A 56 -1.54 -12.49 -6.44
C GLU A 56 -1.28 -11.14 -5.79
N ILE A 57 -0.53 -11.15 -4.69
CA ILE A 57 -0.14 -9.96 -3.95
C ILE A 57 1.38 -9.93 -3.91
N THR A 58 1.94 -8.85 -4.44
CA THR A 58 3.39 -8.58 -4.53
C THR A 58 3.72 -7.20 -3.96
N TYR A 59 5.00 -6.91 -3.79
CA TYR A 59 5.48 -5.66 -3.19
C TYR A 59 6.30 -4.90 -4.22
N ARG A 60 6.03 -3.60 -4.37
CA ARG A 60 6.77 -2.76 -5.31
C ARG A 60 7.81 -1.90 -4.61
N GLN A 61 7.41 -1.21 -3.54
CA GLN A 61 8.25 -0.20 -2.90
C GLN A 61 7.97 -0.14 -1.39
N CYS A 62 9.03 0.11 -0.62
CA CYS A 62 8.94 0.53 0.77
C CYS A 62 9.36 2.00 0.90
N TRP A 63 8.69 2.76 1.75
CA TRP A 63 8.98 4.17 2.04
C TRP A 63 9.24 4.33 3.53
N GLU A 64 10.42 4.84 3.88
CA GLU A 64 10.75 5.22 5.27
C GLU A 64 9.95 6.43 5.71
N GLN A 65 9.71 7.34 4.77
CA GLN A 65 8.88 8.52 4.94
C GLN A 65 8.11 8.73 3.65
N LEU A 66 6.80 8.87 3.74
CA LEU A 66 5.92 9.18 2.61
C LEU A 66 5.04 10.37 2.94
N ILE A 67 5.03 11.36 2.06
CA ILE A 67 4.08 12.46 2.03
C ILE A 67 3.18 12.22 0.83
N TRP A 68 1.88 12.10 1.09
CA TRP A 68 0.88 11.75 0.08
C TRP A 68 -0.19 12.84 -0.01
N LEU A 69 -0.41 13.37 -1.21
CA LEU A 69 -1.56 14.22 -1.52
C LEU A 69 -2.54 13.48 -2.42
N ASP A 70 -2.06 12.97 -3.56
CA ASP A 70 -2.82 12.16 -4.52
C ASP A 70 -1.87 11.29 -5.37
N ILE A 71 -2.39 10.62 -6.40
CA ILE A 71 -1.65 9.71 -7.28
C ILE A 71 -0.55 10.38 -8.10
N ALA A 72 -0.67 11.67 -8.40
CA ALA A 72 0.33 12.44 -9.17
C ALA A 72 1.23 13.26 -8.24
N ASN A 73 0.79 13.50 -7.00
CA ASN A 73 1.40 14.40 -6.03
C ASN A 73 1.76 13.65 -4.75
N PHE A 74 2.83 12.85 -4.79
CA PHE A 74 3.40 12.23 -3.59
C PHE A 74 4.92 12.21 -3.67
N GLY A 75 5.58 12.09 -2.52
CA GLY A 75 7.03 12.04 -2.44
C GLY A 75 7.50 11.47 -1.11
N GLY A 76 8.71 10.95 -1.07
CA GLY A 76 9.20 10.26 0.10
C GLY A 76 10.65 9.83 0.03
N ILE A 77 11.13 9.28 1.14
CA ILE A 77 12.43 8.60 1.23
C ILE A 77 12.18 7.12 0.98
N GLN A 78 12.79 6.59 -0.07
CA GLN A 78 12.70 5.17 -0.41
C GLN A 78 13.44 4.33 0.64
N GLY A 79 12.73 3.40 1.25
CA GLY A 79 13.32 2.33 2.04
C GLY A 79 13.79 1.18 1.16
N LYS A 80 14.70 0.36 1.67
CA LYS A 80 15.22 -0.80 0.94
C LYS A 80 14.32 -2.01 1.16
N LEU A 81 13.75 -2.53 0.08
CA LEU A 81 13.15 -3.86 0.09
C LEU A 81 14.26 -4.92 -0.01
N PRO A 82 14.09 -6.09 0.62
CA PRO A 82 14.90 -7.27 0.35
C PRO A 82 14.93 -7.57 -1.15
N GLU A 83 16.08 -7.97 -1.69
CA GLU A 83 16.26 -8.21 -3.14
C GLU A 83 15.26 -9.24 -3.70
N ASN A 84 14.88 -10.24 -2.91
CA ASN A 84 13.90 -11.27 -3.29
C ASN A 84 12.44 -10.75 -3.35
N MET A 85 12.21 -9.51 -2.93
CA MET A 85 10.89 -8.89 -2.84
C MET A 85 10.76 -7.67 -3.78
N GLN A 86 11.86 -7.26 -4.42
CA GLN A 86 11.83 -6.19 -5.41
C GLN A 86 11.21 -6.74 -6.70
N LEU A 87 10.11 -6.14 -7.14
CA LEU A 87 9.70 -6.27 -8.54
C LEU A 87 10.71 -5.49 -9.39
N ASP A 88 11.30 -6.14 -10.39
CA ASP A 88 12.25 -5.50 -11.31
C ASP A 88 11.63 -4.20 -11.83
N SER A 89 12.25 -3.07 -11.49
CA SER A 89 11.77 -1.72 -11.85
C SER A 89 11.98 -1.41 -13.35
N GLN A 90 12.07 -2.43 -14.21
CA GLN A 90 12.28 -2.28 -15.64
C GLN A 90 10.92 -2.22 -16.33
N ASN A 91 10.52 -0.99 -16.66
CA ASN A 91 9.40 -0.60 -17.53
C ASN A 91 7.99 -0.80 -16.95
N GLU A 92 7.47 0.22 -16.28
CA GLU A 92 6.06 0.56 -16.39
C GLU A 92 5.97 2.02 -16.81
N GLU A 93 5.56 2.22 -18.07
CA GLU A 93 5.01 3.47 -18.55
C GLU A 93 3.84 3.85 -17.64
N VAL A 94 3.71 5.14 -17.34
CA VAL A 94 2.54 5.69 -16.66
C VAL A 94 1.37 5.57 -17.65
N ASP A 95 0.71 4.42 -17.66
CA ASP A 95 -0.52 4.22 -18.42
C ASP A 95 -1.66 4.86 -17.60
N ASP A 96 -1.75 6.19 -17.67
CA ASP A 96 -2.88 6.98 -17.18
C ASP A 96 -4.05 6.89 -18.18
N GLU A 97 -4.52 5.68 -18.46
CA GLU A 97 -5.79 5.45 -19.16
C GLU A 97 -6.77 4.68 -18.26
N ASP A 98 -7.27 5.35 -17.22
CA ASP A 98 -8.55 5.00 -16.60
C ASP A 98 -9.41 6.27 -16.51
N SER A 99 -9.96 6.67 -17.65
CA SER A 99 -11.22 7.42 -17.68
C SER A 99 -12.35 6.51 -17.20
N ASP A 100 -13.13 6.99 -16.23
CA ASP A 100 -14.44 6.48 -15.82
C ASP A 100 -14.51 5.10 -15.14
N ASN A 101 -13.85 4.94 -13.98
CA ASN A 101 -14.35 4.03 -12.94
C ASN A 101 -14.44 4.75 -11.58
N ASN A 102 -15.65 5.17 -11.25
CA ASN A 102 -16.03 5.94 -10.06
C ASN A 102 -15.98 5.12 -8.74
N ASP A 103 -15.12 4.10 -8.67
CA ASP A 103 -14.93 3.19 -7.53
C ASP A 103 -13.63 3.50 -6.76
N GLU A 104 -13.13 4.73 -6.84
CA GLU A 104 -12.00 5.20 -6.05
C GLU A 104 -12.41 5.24 -4.57
N TYR A 105 -11.98 4.25 -3.79
CA TYR A 105 -12.16 4.25 -2.34
C TYR A 105 -11.07 5.15 -1.71
N VAL A 106 -11.19 6.46 -1.93
CA VAL A 106 -10.48 7.45 -1.12
C VAL A 106 -11.21 7.54 0.22
N MET A 107 -10.55 7.16 1.31
CA MET A 107 -11.06 7.55 2.63
C MET A 107 -11.00 9.07 2.74
N SER A 108 -12.10 9.74 2.39
CA SER A 108 -12.39 11.13 2.69
C SER A 108 -12.70 11.33 4.19
N GLN A 109 -11.89 10.73 5.08
CA GLN A 109 -11.75 11.30 6.41
C GLN A 109 -10.85 12.52 6.27
N ARG A 110 -11.38 13.57 5.63
CA ARG A 110 -10.79 14.91 5.59
C ARG A 110 -9.29 14.79 5.39
N ILE A 111 -8.83 14.62 4.15
CA ILE A 111 -7.46 15.04 3.82
C ILE A 111 -7.47 16.56 4.04
N LYS A 112 -7.37 16.98 5.32
CA LYS A 112 -6.50 18.08 5.67
C LYS A 112 -5.24 17.75 4.90
N SER A 113 -4.62 18.73 4.29
CA SER A 113 -3.20 18.66 3.97
C SER A 113 -2.48 18.38 5.29
N THR A 114 -2.50 17.12 5.72
CA THR A 114 -1.97 16.66 6.99
C THR A 114 -0.56 16.33 6.62
N PHE A 115 0.26 17.38 6.58
CA PHE A 115 1.56 17.26 7.19
C PHE A 115 1.30 16.76 8.62
N ASN A 116 1.15 15.44 8.77
CA ASN A 116 0.83 14.84 10.04
C ASN A 116 2.15 14.76 10.81
N LEU A 117 2.60 15.92 11.30
CA LEU A 117 3.67 16.06 12.30
C LEU A 117 3.40 15.24 13.58
N LYS A 118 2.24 14.56 13.68
CA LYS A 118 1.87 13.66 14.77
C LYS A 118 1.83 12.18 14.42
N ASN A 119 2.05 11.78 13.16
CA ASN A 119 2.24 10.36 12.88
C ASN A 119 3.69 10.02 13.18
N GLU A 120 3.89 9.14 14.16
CA GLU A 120 5.16 8.45 14.32
C GLU A 120 5.64 7.96 12.96
N VAL A 121 6.89 8.27 12.61
CA VAL A 121 7.53 7.81 11.37
C VAL A 121 7.30 6.31 11.23
N CYS A 122 6.39 5.92 10.33
CA CYS A 122 6.05 4.53 10.06
C CYS A 122 6.44 4.18 8.63
N GLN A 123 6.92 2.96 8.45
CA GLN A 123 7.22 2.42 7.15
C GLN A 123 5.93 2.17 6.37
N THR A 124 5.90 2.67 5.14
CA THR A 124 4.78 2.52 4.20
C THR A 124 5.18 1.60 3.06
N LEU A 125 4.30 0.67 2.71
CA LEU A 125 4.53 -0.28 1.62
C LEU A 125 3.51 -0.07 0.50
N GLU A 126 3.99 -0.14 -0.73
CA GLU A 126 3.17 -0.27 -1.93
C GLU A 126 3.01 -1.75 -2.27
N VAL A 127 1.77 -2.21 -2.17
CA VAL A 127 1.35 -3.59 -2.44
C VAL A 127 0.61 -3.61 -3.77
N VAL A 128 1.06 -4.45 -4.69
CA VAL A 128 0.46 -4.62 -6.02
C VAL A 128 -0.42 -5.86 -6.02
N ILE A 129 -1.62 -5.73 -6.58
CA ILE A 129 -2.65 -6.77 -6.66
C ILE A 129 -2.82 -7.16 -8.12
N ARG A 130 -2.75 -8.47 -8.39
CA ARG A 130 -3.11 -9.09 -9.67
C ARG A 130 -4.13 -10.20 -9.43
N PHE A 131 -5.00 -10.42 -10.41
CA PHE A 131 -6.05 -11.44 -10.39
C PHE A 131 -5.68 -12.64 -11.25
#